data_AF-A0A7X8WJR2-F1
#
_entry.id   AF-A0A7X8WJR2-F1
#
_cell.length_a   1.000
_cell.length_b   1.000
_cell.length_c   1.000
_cell.angle_alpha   90.00
_cell.angle_beta   90.00
_cell.angle_gamma   90.00
#
_symmetry.space_group_name_H-M   'P 1'
#
loop_
_entity.id
_entity.type
_entity.pdbx_description
1 polymer ?
#
loop_
_entity_poly.entity_id
_entity_poly.type
_entity_poly.pdbx_seq_one_letter_code
_entity_poly.pdbx_strand_id
1 'polypeptide(L)'
;MNSFGFIREACSVLGASFSDIAIFEDLVEYEPSKMDNSDKSIKELNDIAGGKYWQTIIQEYKMQKINGYEAESLFVQQYCMRLTKKYKYVLNMPLRIKRNQRPKYRLIHVTNHPSACLLMVDNICNRWQVLQEIQTGRQQQLFEEDYNNCIVDSDETKKMVTRHFSECSDWINLSEALAMFFIKHGPICKTGKIKEMLKQLEKQQRLDVRREPSKTTKGEPTSFMSESPKKSVHVRWCQ
;
A
#
# COMPACT_ATOMS: atom_id res chain seq x y z
N MET A 1 -3.88 0.49 11.65
CA MET A 1 -3.51 1.61 12.52
C MET A 1 -4.65 2.61 12.54
N ASN A 2 -5.05 3.09 13.72
CA ASN A 2 -5.97 4.23 13.84
C ASN A 2 -5.15 5.53 13.87
N SER A 3 -4.85 6.07 12.69
CA SER A 3 -4.04 7.28 12.53
C SER A 3 -4.79 8.54 12.97
N PHE A 4 -6.11 8.61 12.76
CA PHE A 4 -6.94 9.72 13.23
C PHE A 4 -7.06 9.78 14.75
N GLY A 5 -7.24 8.63 15.41
CA GLY A 5 -7.24 8.54 16.87
C GLY A 5 -5.91 9.01 17.47
N PHE A 6 -4.78 8.63 16.85
CA PHE A 6 -3.46 9.12 17.26
C PHE A 6 -3.35 10.65 17.12
N ILE A 7 -3.80 11.21 15.99
CA ILE A 7 -3.73 12.66 15.75
C ILE A 7 -4.61 13.43 16.72
N ARG A 8 -5.81 12.93 17.04
CA ARG A 8 -6.68 13.55 18.04
C ARG A 8 -5.99 13.63 19.40
N GLU A 9 -5.37 12.54 19.84
CA GLU A 9 -4.72 12.50 21.15
C GLU A 9 -3.42 13.32 21.16
N ALA A 10 -2.71 13.36 20.04
CA ALA A 10 -1.58 14.26 19.85
C ALA A 10 -2.00 15.76 19.89
N CYS A 11 -3.17 16.11 19.34
CA CYS A 11 -3.75 17.45 19.45
C CYS A 11 -4.14 17.75 20.90
N SER A 12 -4.79 16.81 21.60
CA SER A 12 -5.18 16.94 23.01
C SER A 12 -3.97 17.25 23.88
N VAL A 13 -2.88 16.49 23.76
CA VAL A 13 -1.62 16.67 24.51
C VAL A 13 -0.91 18.01 24.20
N LEU A 14 -1.13 18.58 23.02
CA LEU A 14 -0.57 19.89 22.61
C LEU A 14 -1.53 21.06 22.79
N GLY A 15 -2.64 20.83 23.51
CA GLY A 15 -3.65 21.84 23.82
C GLY A 15 -4.35 22.41 22.59
N ALA A 16 -4.53 21.61 21.54
CA ALA A 16 -5.29 21.96 20.34
C ALA A 16 -6.60 21.17 20.28
N SER A 17 -7.70 21.82 19.92
CA SER A 17 -8.97 21.14 19.66
C SER A 17 -8.96 20.57 18.24
N PHE A 18 -9.24 19.26 18.10
CA PHE A 18 -9.42 18.63 16.81
C PHE A 18 -10.87 18.89 16.34
N SER A 19 -11.05 19.77 15.35
CA SER A 19 -12.36 20.26 14.92
C SER A 19 -13.09 19.34 13.93
N ASP A 20 -12.42 18.33 13.37
CA ASP A 20 -13.00 17.44 12.35
C ASP A 20 -13.79 16.27 12.97
N ILE A 21 -14.75 16.59 13.85
CA ILE A 21 -15.61 15.61 14.54
C ILE A 21 -16.42 14.77 13.55
N ALA A 22 -16.78 15.32 12.39
CA ALA A 22 -17.49 14.64 11.30
C ALA A 22 -16.73 13.41 10.74
N ILE A 23 -15.41 13.30 10.96
CA ILE A 23 -14.63 12.12 10.56
C ILE A 23 -15.03 10.89 11.42
N PHE A 24 -15.52 11.13 12.64
CA PHE A 24 -15.78 10.13 13.67
C PHE A 24 -17.25 9.72 13.82
N GLU A 25 -18.21 10.35 13.12
CA GLU A 25 -19.66 10.13 13.34
C GLU A 25 -20.14 8.68 13.14
N ASP A 26 -19.48 7.87 12.30
CA ASP A 26 -19.83 6.44 12.13
C ASP A 26 -18.86 5.46 12.85
N LEU A 27 -18.01 5.93 13.76
CA LEU A 27 -16.98 5.10 14.41
C LEU A 27 -17.41 4.64 15.81
N VAL A 28 -17.53 3.33 16.01
CA VAL A 28 -17.47 2.73 17.35
C VAL A 28 -16.01 2.70 17.75
N GLU A 29 -15.52 3.80 18.33
CA GLU A 29 -14.19 3.83 18.92
C GLU A 29 -14.19 3.06 20.24
N TYR A 30 -13.12 2.29 20.49
CA TYR A 30 -12.81 1.87 21.86
C TYR A 30 -12.52 3.10 22.70
N GLU A 31 -12.88 3.07 23.99
CA GLU A 31 -12.69 4.21 24.89
C GLU A 31 -11.25 4.75 24.78
N PRO A 32 -11.08 6.03 24.40
CA PRO A 32 -9.76 6.59 24.25
C PRO A 32 -9.05 6.60 25.60
N SER A 33 -7.79 6.19 25.59
CA SER A 33 -6.90 6.41 26.72
C SER A 33 -6.77 7.93 26.89
N LYS A 34 -7.46 8.51 27.88
CA LYS A 34 -7.36 9.94 28.18
C LYS A 34 -5.93 10.24 28.58
N MET A 35 -5.17 10.86 27.68
CA MET A 35 -3.81 11.30 27.93
C MET A 35 -3.82 12.79 28.26
N ASP A 36 -3.23 13.15 29.39
CA ASP A 36 -3.12 14.54 29.85
C ASP A 36 -1.93 15.24 29.18
N ASN A 37 -1.84 16.57 29.31
CA ASN A 37 -0.69 17.41 28.87
C ASN A 37 0.62 17.12 29.63
N SER A 38 0.79 15.92 30.17
CA SER A 38 1.96 15.52 30.93
C SER A 38 3.12 15.13 30.00
N ASP A 39 4.35 15.38 30.44
CA ASP A 39 5.56 14.92 29.75
C ASP A 39 5.61 13.39 29.56
N LYS A 40 4.85 12.64 30.37
CA LYS A 40 4.71 11.18 30.24
C LYS A 40 3.93 10.82 28.98
N SER A 41 2.81 11.49 28.73
CA SER A 41 1.98 11.27 27.53
C SER A 41 2.73 11.64 26.24
N ILE A 42 3.56 12.69 26.27
CA ILE A 42 4.42 13.03 25.13
C ILE A 42 5.45 11.92 24.86
N LYS A 43 6.05 11.34 25.91
CA LYS A 43 6.99 10.21 25.76
C LYS A 43 6.31 8.97 25.21
N GLU A 44 5.14 8.61 25.72
CA GLU A 44 4.37 7.47 25.22
C GLU A 44 3.99 7.63 23.74
N LEU A 45 3.51 8.81 23.34
CA LEU A 45 3.21 9.10 21.93
C LEU A 45 4.47 9.07 21.05
N ASN A 46 5.62 9.52 21.57
CA ASN A 46 6.89 9.38 20.88
C ASN A 46 7.28 7.90 20.71
N ASP A 47 7.07 7.07 21.71
CA ASP A 47 7.41 5.64 21.64
C ASP A 47 6.49 4.91 20.65
N ILE A 48 5.19 5.23 20.64
CA ILE A 48 4.21 4.67 19.69
C ILE A 48 4.54 5.08 18.25
N ALA A 49 4.86 6.35 18.01
CA ALA A 49 5.22 6.85 16.68
C ALA A 49 6.67 6.49 16.28
N GLY A 50 7.47 6.01 17.23
CA GLY A 50 8.90 5.72 17.07
C GLY A 50 9.79 6.97 16.97
N GLY A 51 9.35 8.12 17.50
CA GLY A 51 10.07 9.42 17.54
C GLY A 51 9.19 10.66 17.34
N LYS A 52 9.80 11.84 17.30
CA LYS A 52 9.15 13.16 17.54
C LYS A 52 8.53 13.89 16.32
N TYR A 53 8.60 13.32 15.12
CA TYR A 53 8.17 13.97 13.86
C TYR A 53 6.70 14.42 13.85
N TRP A 54 5.82 13.72 14.57
CA TRP A 54 4.41 14.05 14.65
C TRP A 54 4.17 15.42 15.30
N GLN A 55 5.06 15.88 16.18
CA GLN A 55 4.92 17.16 16.86
C GLN A 55 4.92 18.34 15.89
N THR A 56 5.79 18.30 14.86
CA THR A 56 5.85 19.32 13.81
C THR A 56 4.57 19.31 12.97
N ILE A 57 4.05 18.12 12.63
CA ILE A 57 2.79 17.98 11.88
C ILE A 57 1.62 18.59 12.66
N ILE A 58 1.53 18.33 13.97
CA ILE A 58 0.46 18.89 14.80
C ILE A 58 0.64 20.42 14.99
N GLN A 59 1.86 20.92 15.05
CA GLN A 59 2.11 22.36 15.07
C GLN A 59 1.64 23.04 13.77
N GLU A 60 1.92 22.45 12.61
CA GLU A 60 1.44 22.96 11.31
C GLU A 60 -0.09 22.91 11.21
N TYR A 61 -0.72 21.87 11.74
CA TYR A 61 -2.18 21.77 11.87
C TYR A 61 -2.74 22.86 12.77
N LYS A 62 -2.12 23.12 13.93
CA LYS A 62 -2.51 24.19 14.87
C LYS A 62 -2.39 25.57 14.24
N MET A 63 -1.41 25.77 13.35
CA MET A 63 -1.25 27.00 12.55
C MET A 63 -2.23 27.09 11.37
N GLN A 64 -3.16 26.13 11.21
CA GLN A 64 -4.12 26.02 10.09
C GLN A 64 -3.45 25.97 8.70
N LYS A 65 -2.18 25.54 8.63
CA LYS A 65 -1.47 25.41 7.35
C LYS A 65 -1.86 24.15 6.58
N ILE A 66 -2.29 23.11 7.30
CA ILE A 66 -2.64 21.80 6.77
C ILE A 66 -3.99 21.33 7.30
N ASN A 67 -4.73 20.57 6.51
CA ASN A 67 -6.01 19.98 6.91
C ASN A 67 -5.80 18.68 7.73
N GLY A 68 -6.79 18.22 8.51
CA GLY A 68 -6.70 16.99 9.31
C GLY A 68 -6.39 15.75 8.48
N TYR A 69 -6.85 15.72 7.22
CA TYR A 69 -6.51 14.65 6.26
C TYR A 69 -5.08 14.71 5.73
N GLU A 70 -4.54 15.91 5.53
CA GLU A 70 -3.16 16.12 5.10
C GLU A 70 -2.20 15.77 6.24
N ALA A 71 -2.53 16.18 7.46
CA ALA A 71 -1.82 15.78 8.66
C ALA A 71 -1.76 14.24 8.80
N GLU A 72 -2.88 13.55 8.56
CA GLU A 72 -2.92 12.09 8.57
C GLU A 72 -2.08 11.45 7.47
N SER A 73 -2.15 11.98 6.26
CA SER A 73 -1.35 11.47 5.13
C SER A 73 0.15 11.66 5.36
N LEU A 74 0.56 12.82 5.85
CA LEU A 74 1.96 13.12 6.22
C LEU A 74 2.43 12.23 7.36
N PHE A 75 1.60 12.06 8.39
CA PHE A 75 1.93 11.21 9.53
C PHE A 75 2.17 9.77 9.10
N VAL A 76 1.28 9.21 8.27
CA VAL A 76 1.43 7.85 7.77
C VAL A 76 2.64 7.72 6.86
N GLN A 77 2.90 8.69 5.98
CA GLN A 77 4.06 8.66 5.10
C GLN A 77 5.36 8.58 5.92
N GLN A 78 5.50 9.44 6.92
CA GLN A 78 6.67 9.45 7.82
C GLN A 78 6.76 8.16 8.65
N TYR A 79 5.62 7.63 9.11
CA TYR A 79 5.57 6.36 9.82
C TYR A 79 6.03 5.19 8.92
N CYS A 80 5.56 5.13 7.68
CA CYS A 80 6.01 4.15 6.68
C CYS A 80 7.52 4.27 6.40
N MET A 81 8.05 5.48 6.23
CA MET A 81 9.49 5.70 6.02
C MET A 81 10.33 5.16 7.17
N ARG A 82 9.83 5.23 8.41
CA ARG A 82 10.51 4.63 9.58
C ARG A 82 10.45 3.12 9.57
N LEU A 83 9.30 2.55 9.21
CA LEU A 83 9.17 1.10 9.04
C LEU A 83 10.12 0.58 7.96
N THR A 84 10.33 1.34 6.87
CA THR A 84 11.28 1.01 5.80
C THR A 84 12.74 0.91 6.29
N LYS A 85 13.10 1.59 7.40
CA LYS A 85 14.45 1.46 7.99
C LYS A 85 14.71 0.06 8.57
N LYS A 86 13.66 -0.63 9.02
CA LYS A 86 13.75 -1.96 9.66
C LYS A 86 13.25 -3.09 8.75
N TYR A 87 12.30 -2.78 7.86
CA TYR A 87 11.65 -3.75 6.99
C TYR A 87 11.85 -3.41 5.51
N LYS A 88 12.17 -4.40 4.69
CA LYS A 88 12.41 -4.22 3.25
C LYS A 88 11.11 -3.87 2.50
N TYR A 89 9.99 -4.47 2.90
CA TYR A 89 8.71 -4.30 2.22
C TYR A 89 7.66 -3.72 3.17
N VAL A 90 7.15 -2.52 2.85
CA VAL A 90 6.11 -1.82 3.61
C VAL A 90 4.98 -1.45 2.65
N LEU A 91 3.82 -2.07 2.82
CA LEU A 91 2.60 -1.74 2.11
C LEU A 91 1.72 -0.88 3.00
N ASN A 92 1.19 0.20 2.46
CA ASN A 92 0.23 1.08 3.13
C ASN A 92 -1.05 1.12 2.31
N MET A 93 -2.16 0.74 2.94
CA MET A 93 -3.46 0.67 2.30
C MET A 93 -4.55 1.41 3.07
N PRO A 94 -5.12 2.48 2.49
CA PRO A 94 -6.27 3.14 3.08
C PRO A 94 -7.54 2.28 2.90
N LEU A 95 -8.30 2.11 3.98
CA LEU A 95 -9.58 1.39 4.00
C LEU A 95 -10.73 2.39 4.04
N ARG A 96 -11.62 2.30 3.05
CA ARG A 96 -12.84 3.13 2.93
C ARG A 96 -14.06 2.24 3.04
N ILE A 97 -14.95 2.56 3.98
CA ILE A 97 -16.17 1.78 4.22
C ILE A 97 -17.31 2.24 3.30
N LYS A 98 -17.45 3.55 3.07
CA LYS A 98 -18.43 4.13 2.14
C LYS A 98 -17.73 4.80 0.95
N ARG A 99 -18.40 4.84 -0.21
CA ARG A 99 -17.95 5.57 -1.40
C ARG A 99 -17.86 7.07 -1.06
N ASN A 100 -16.80 7.75 -1.51
CA ASN A 100 -16.46 9.15 -1.20
C ASN A 100 -16.18 9.48 0.29
N GLN A 101 -16.16 8.49 1.19
CA GLN A 101 -15.72 8.74 2.55
C GLN A 101 -14.19 8.78 2.63
N ARG A 102 -13.67 9.68 3.47
CA ARG A 102 -12.24 9.70 3.81
C ARG A 102 -11.86 8.35 4.42
N PRO A 103 -10.70 7.77 4.06
CA PRO A 103 -10.27 6.50 4.60
C PRO A 103 -10.10 6.60 6.11
N LYS A 104 -10.87 5.83 6.88
CA LYS A 104 -10.90 5.92 8.35
C LYS A 104 -9.79 5.09 8.99
N TYR A 105 -9.40 4.01 8.33
CA TYR A 105 -8.34 3.12 8.79
C TYR A 105 -7.28 2.96 7.71
N ARG A 106 -6.03 2.77 8.12
CA ARG A 106 -4.98 2.29 7.23
C ARG A 106 -4.45 0.94 7.67
N LEU A 107 -4.45 0.00 6.73
CA LEU A 107 -3.77 -1.28 6.86
C LEU A 107 -2.32 -1.10 6.45
N ILE A 108 -1.41 -1.20 7.41
CA ILE A 108 0.02 -1.16 7.14
C ILE A 108 0.53 -2.58 7.31
N HIS A 109 1.03 -3.18 6.22
CA HIS A 109 1.64 -4.50 6.24
C HIS A 109 3.15 -4.36 6.06
N VAL A 110 3.92 -5.01 6.93
CA VAL A 110 5.38 -5.00 6.89
C VAL A 110 5.92 -6.42 6.80
N THR A 111 6.90 -6.63 5.91
CA THR A 111 7.56 -7.92 5.76
C THR A 111 8.96 -7.77 5.19
N ASN A 112 9.82 -8.75 5.45
CA ASN A 112 11.14 -8.86 4.83
C ASN A 112 11.16 -9.86 3.66
N HIS A 113 10.08 -10.61 3.47
CA HIS A 113 10.02 -11.65 2.46
C HIS A 113 9.15 -11.20 1.27
N PRO A 114 9.68 -11.22 0.02
CA PRO A 114 8.95 -10.73 -1.15
C PRO A 114 7.67 -11.54 -1.40
N SER A 115 7.70 -12.86 -1.27
CA SER A 115 6.49 -13.68 -1.47
C SER A 115 5.38 -13.41 -0.45
N ALA A 116 5.72 -13.02 0.78
CA ALA A 116 4.73 -12.64 1.79
C ALA A 116 4.06 -11.31 1.40
N CYS A 117 4.85 -10.37 0.85
CA CYS A 117 4.33 -9.11 0.32
C CYS A 117 3.30 -9.38 -0.79
N LEU A 118 3.64 -10.24 -1.75
CA LEU A 118 2.75 -10.59 -2.87
C LEU A 118 1.46 -11.29 -2.43
N LEU A 119 1.56 -12.23 -1.48
CA LEU A 119 0.39 -12.90 -0.92
C LEU A 119 -0.56 -11.90 -0.26
N MET A 120 -0.01 -10.91 0.46
CA MET A 120 -0.81 -9.87 1.09
C MET A 120 -1.44 -8.92 0.08
N VAL A 121 -0.73 -8.57 -1.00
CA VAL A 121 -1.32 -7.81 -2.13
C VAL A 121 -2.55 -8.52 -2.66
N ASP A 122 -2.45 -9.81 -2.99
CA ASP A 122 -3.57 -10.56 -3.54
C ASP A 122 -4.74 -10.68 -2.55
N ASN A 123 -4.44 -10.88 -1.26
CA ASN A 123 -5.46 -10.93 -0.21
C ASN A 123 -6.17 -9.57 -0.04
N ILE A 124 -5.41 -8.48 -0.05
CA ILE A 124 -5.94 -7.12 0.02
C ILE A 124 -6.85 -6.84 -1.18
N CYS A 125 -6.40 -7.14 -2.41
CA CYS A 125 -7.22 -6.97 -3.61
C CYS A 125 -8.52 -7.79 -3.55
N ASN A 126 -8.46 -9.05 -3.07
CA ASN A 126 -9.66 -9.88 -2.91
C ASN A 126 -10.64 -9.29 -1.87
N ARG A 127 -10.14 -8.82 -0.72
CA ARG A 127 -10.98 -8.18 0.31
C ARG A 127 -11.57 -6.87 -0.17
N TRP A 128 -10.80 -6.10 -0.93
CA TRP A 128 -11.25 -4.85 -1.49
C TRP A 128 -12.35 -5.07 -2.55
N GLN A 129 -12.24 -6.08 -3.41
CA GLN A 129 -13.34 -6.46 -4.32
C GLN A 129 -14.64 -6.77 -3.57
N VAL A 130 -14.55 -7.52 -2.46
CA VAL A 130 -15.73 -7.81 -1.60
C VAL A 130 -16.30 -6.52 -0.99
N LEU A 131 -15.44 -5.59 -0.53
CA LEU A 131 -15.88 -4.30 0.00
C LEU A 131 -16.59 -3.45 -1.08
N GLN A 132 -16.08 -3.46 -2.32
CA GLN A 132 -16.74 -2.79 -3.44
C GLN A 132 -18.13 -3.39 -3.70
N GLU A 133 -18.26 -4.71 -3.73
CA GLU A 133 -19.56 -5.38 -3.93
C GLU A 133 -20.59 -4.97 -2.85
N ILE A 134 -20.13 -4.80 -1.61
CA ILE A 134 -20.98 -4.31 -0.51
C ILE A 134 -21.37 -2.84 -0.76
N GLN A 135 -20.42 -2.00 -1.16
CA GLN A 135 -20.66 -0.57 -1.44
C GLN A 135 -21.59 -0.32 -2.63
N THR A 136 -21.55 -1.19 -3.65
CA THR A 136 -22.39 -1.08 -4.85
C THR A 136 -23.72 -1.81 -4.72
N GLY A 137 -24.02 -2.41 -3.55
CA GLY A 137 -25.23 -3.21 -3.38
C GLY A 137 -25.29 -4.41 -4.34
N ARG A 138 -24.12 -4.97 -4.71
CA ARG A 138 -23.95 -6.04 -5.71
C ARG A 138 -24.29 -5.65 -7.16
N GLN A 139 -24.45 -4.36 -7.45
CA GLN A 139 -24.60 -3.89 -8.81
C GLN A 139 -23.25 -3.96 -9.54
N GLN A 140 -23.24 -4.54 -10.75
CA GLN A 140 -22.05 -4.56 -11.61
C GLN A 140 -21.73 -3.14 -12.08
N GLN A 141 -20.48 -2.72 -11.89
CA GLN A 141 -19.97 -1.47 -12.42
C GLN A 141 -19.45 -1.67 -13.84
N LEU A 142 -19.60 -0.64 -14.69
CA LEU A 142 -19.05 -0.62 -16.04
C LEU A 142 -17.52 -0.49 -16.08
N PHE A 143 -16.90 0.03 -15.02
CA PHE A 143 -15.48 0.35 -14.94
C PHE A 143 -14.84 -0.29 -13.71
N GLU A 144 -13.58 -0.74 -13.83
CA GLU A 144 -12.76 -1.13 -12.68
C GLU A 144 -12.31 0.14 -11.94
N GLU A 145 -12.36 0.14 -10.60
CA GLU A 145 -11.81 1.22 -9.77
C GLU A 145 -10.55 0.74 -9.03
N ASP A 146 -9.80 1.63 -8.39
CA ASP A 146 -8.68 1.30 -7.50
C ASP A 146 -9.10 1.49 -6.03
N TYR A 147 -8.18 1.22 -5.10
CA TYR A 147 -8.40 1.43 -3.67
C TYR A 147 -8.70 2.89 -3.27
N ASN A 148 -8.47 3.86 -4.17
CA ASN A 148 -8.84 5.25 -4.02
C ASN A 148 -10.16 5.62 -4.72
N ASN A 149 -10.90 4.65 -5.26
CA ASN A 149 -12.09 4.83 -6.10
C ASN A 149 -11.81 5.62 -7.40
N CYS A 150 -10.56 5.64 -7.86
CA CYS A 150 -10.20 6.15 -9.17
C CYS A 150 -10.42 5.06 -10.21
N ILE A 151 -10.95 5.41 -11.38
CA ILE A 151 -11.13 4.46 -12.48
C ILE A 151 -9.75 3.91 -12.88
N VAL A 152 -9.57 2.60 -12.82
CA VAL A 152 -8.34 1.93 -13.27
C VAL A 152 -8.39 1.83 -14.78
N ASP A 153 -7.65 2.70 -15.45
CA ASP A 153 -7.37 2.52 -16.87
C ASP A 153 -6.32 1.42 -17.05
N SER A 154 -6.70 0.41 -17.85
CA SER A 154 -5.81 -0.69 -18.22
C SER A 154 -4.55 -0.20 -18.94
N ASP A 155 -4.62 0.91 -19.68
CA ASP A 155 -3.47 1.46 -20.39
C ASP A 155 -2.56 2.29 -19.47
N GLU A 156 -3.10 2.97 -18.46
CA GLU A 156 -2.27 3.59 -17.42
C GLU A 156 -1.50 2.53 -16.62
N THR A 157 -2.17 1.43 -16.25
CA THR A 157 -1.51 0.33 -15.55
C THR A 157 -0.37 -0.26 -16.38
N LYS A 158 -0.58 -0.47 -17.69
CA LYS A 158 0.50 -0.92 -18.60
C LYS A 158 1.65 0.07 -18.67
N LYS A 159 1.38 1.39 -18.72
CA LYS A 159 2.42 2.43 -18.71
C LYS A 159 3.23 2.40 -17.42
N MET A 160 2.57 2.24 -16.27
CA MET A 160 3.23 2.15 -14.96
C MET A 160 4.12 0.91 -14.87
N VAL A 161 3.62 -0.26 -15.30
CA VAL A 161 4.41 -1.49 -15.37
C VAL A 161 5.60 -1.29 -16.31
N THR A 162 5.37 -0.81 -17.53
CA THR A 162 6.44 -0.55 -18.50
C THR A 162 7.53 0.36 -17.93
N ARG A 163 7.14 1.46 -17.28
CA ARG A 163 8.09 2.42 -16.68
C ARG A 163 8.89 1.78 -15.55
N HIS A 164 8.23 1.06 -14.64
CA HIS A 164 8.92 0.44 -13.52
C HIS A 164 9.89 -0.67 -13.96
N PHE A 165 9.47 -1.52 -14.90
CA PHE A 165 10.32 -2.58 -15.41
C PHE A 165 11.42 -2.05 -16.35
N SER A 166 11.23 -0.89 -17.01
CA SER A 166 12.30 -0.23 -17.78
C SER A 166 13.45 0.28 -16.92
N GLU A 167 13.20 0.56 -15.64
CA GLU A 167 14.25 0.91 -14.67
C GLU A 167 15.10 -0.33 -14.27
N CYS A 168 14.65 -1.55 -14.60
CA CYS A 168 15.33 -2.80 -14.26
C CYS A 168 16.27 -3.24 -15.40
N SER A 169 17.47 -2.64 -15.47
CA SER A 169 18.52 -3.00 -16.44
C SER A 169 19.24 -4.31 -16.12
N ASP A 170 19.20 -4.74 -14.86
CA ASP A 170 19.83 -5.97 -14.35
C ASP A 170 18.83 -7.10 -14.14
N TRP A 171 19.33 -8.32 -14.06
CA TRP A 171 18.53 -9.50 -13.75
C TRP A 171 18.02 -9.44 -12.31
N ILE A 172 16.71 -9.23 -12.16
CA ILE A 172 16.06 -9.16 -10.85
C ILE A 172 15.07 -10.32 -10.73
N ASN A 173 14.96 -10.87 -9.53
CA ASN A 173 13.95 -11.89 -9.24
C ASN A 173 12.54 -11.30 -9.42
N LEU A 174 11.66 -12.02 -10.12
CA LEU A 174 10.30 -11.58 -10.43
C LEU A 174 9.50 -11.22 -9.17
N SER A 175 9.63 -12.01 -8.10
CA SER A 175 8.93 -11.74 -6.84
C SER A 175 9.40 -10.45 -6.20
N GLU A 176 10.69 -10.14 -6.28
CA GLU A 176 11.24 -8.88 -5.77
C GLU A 176 10.82 -7.68 -6.62
N ALA A 177 10.89 -7.79 -7.95
CA ALA A 177 10.45 -6.75 -8.87
C ALA A 177 8.95 -6.43 -8.69
N LEU A 178 8.10 -7.45 -8.58
CA LEU A 178 6.68 -7.27 -8.30
C LEU A 178 6.46 -6.62 -6.92
N ALA A 179 7.17 -7.05 -5.88
CA ALA A 179 7.03 -6.46 -4.56
C ALA A 179 7.44 -4.97 -4.54
N MET A 180 8.51 -4.60 -5.26
CA MET A 180 8.93 -3.20 -5.41
C MET A 180 7.88 -2.37 -6.17
N PHE A 181 7.29 -2.92 -7.22
CA PHE A 181 6.19 -2.28 -7.95
C PHE A 181 5.02 -1.95 -7.01
N PHE A 182 4.57 -2.93 -6.22
CA PHE A 182 3.43 -2.76 -5.31
C PHE A 182 3.72 -1.84 -4.13
N ILE A 183 4.98 -1.67 -3.74
CA ILE A 183 5.35 -0.66 -2.74
C ILE A 183 5.28 0.74 -3.32
N LYS A 184 5.77 0.93 -4.56
CA LYS A 184 5.82 2.24 -5.21
C LYS A 184 4.43 2.75 -5.60
N HIS A 185 3.58 1.84 -6.09
CA HIS A 185 2.29 2.19 -6.68
C HIS A 185 1.07 1.75 -5.85
N GLY A 186 1.27 0.93 -4.82
CA GLY A 186 0.20 0.30 -4.07
C GLY A 186 -0.38 -0.95 -4.78
N PRO A 187 -1.17 -1.77 -4.09
CA PRO A 187 -1.92 -2.90 -4.63
C PRO A 187 -3.11 -2.44 -5.48
N ILE A 188 -2.80 -1.86 -6.64
CA ILE A 188 -3.79 -1.39 -7.63
C ILE A 188 -4.53 -2.58 -8.25
N CYS A 189 -3.85 -3.71 -8.47
CA CYS A 189 -4.42 -4.90 -9.07
C CYS A 189 -3.78 -6.18 -8.54
N LYS A 190 -4.42 -7.32 -8.82
CA LYS A 190 -3.90 -8.64 -8.46
C LYS A 190 -2.57 -8.92 -9.17
N THR A 191 -1.71 -9.70 -8.53
CA THR A 191 -0.40 -10.08 -9.09
C THR A 191 -0.54 -10.80 -10.44
N GLY A 192 -1.65 -11.54 -10.64
CA GLY A 192 -1.97 -12.20 -11.91
C GLY A 192 -2.08 -11.27 -13.10
N LYS A 193 -2.74 -10.10 -12.94
CA LYS A 193 -2.95 -9.14 -14.03
C LYS A 193 -1.61 -8.55 -14.52
N ILE A 194 -0.70 -8.26 -13.59
CA ILE A 194 0.66 -7.80 -13.93
C ILE A 194 1.45 -8.90 -14.64
N LYS A 195 1.37 -10.15 -14.17
CA LYS A 195 2.05 -11.29 -14.81
C LYS A 195 1.58 -11.51 -16.26
N GLU A 196 0.30 -11.26 -16.54
CA GLU A 196 -0.22 -11.30 -17.91
C GLU A 196 0.34 -10.18 -18.78
N MET A 197 0.44 -8.96 -18.25
CA MET A 197 1.09 -7.84 -18.95
C MET A 197 2.57 -8.14 -19.22
N LEU A 198 3.30 -8.72 -18.27
CA LEU A 198 4.69 -9.12 -18.45
C LEU A 198 4.84 -10.18 -19.55
N LYS A 199 3.91 -11.15 -19.65
CA LYS A 199 3.89 -12.12 -20.77
C LYS A 199 3.65 -11.44 -22.11
N GLN A 200 2.84 -10.39 -22.17
CA GLN A 200 2.65 -9.61 -23.40
C GLN A 200 3.93 -8.84 -23.77
N LEU A 201 4.63 -8.27 -22.80
CA LEU A 201 5.91 -7.58 -23.02
C LEU A 201 7.03 -8.53 -23.46
N GLU A 202 7.06 -9.76 -22.93
CA GLU A 202 7.96 -10.82 -23.38
C GLU A 202 7.71 -11.20 -24.84
N LYS A 203 6.43 -11.36 -25.25
CA LYS A 203 6.07 -11.61 -26.66
C LYS A 203 6.50 -10.47 -27.59
N GLN A 204 6.53 -9.25 -27.08
CA GLN A 204 6.97 -8.05 -27.80
C GLN A 204 8.50 -7.87 -27.78
N GLN A 205 9.26 -8.80 -27.19
CA GLN A 205 10.72 -8.74 -27.03
C GLN A 205 11.23 -7.50 -26.27
N ARG A 206 10.37 -6.89 -25.45
CA ARG A 206 10.73 -5.73 -24.61
C ARG A 206 11.24 -6.14 -23.23
N LEU A 207 11.00 -7.39 -22.85
CA LEU A 207 11.37 -7.96 -21.56
C LEU A 207 11.95 -9.36 -21.76
N ASP A 208 13.17 -9.56 -21.28
CA ASP A 208 13.82 -10.87 -21.22
C ASP A 208 13.46 -11.56 -19.91
N VAL A 209 13.09 -12.84 -20.01
CA VAL A 209 12.65 -13.65 -18.87
C VAL A 209 13.45 -14.94 -18.83
N ARG A 210 14.30 -15.09 -17.81
CA ARG A 210 15.06 -16.30 -17.54
C ARG A 210 14.34 -17.14 -16.50
N ARG A 211 14.04 -18.39 -16.87
CA ARG A 211 13.32 -19.35 -16.02
C ARG A 211 14.23 -20.50 -15.64
N GLU A 212 14.24 -20.87 -14.36
CA GLU A 212 14.93 -22.05 -13.87
C GLU A 212 13.94 -22.95 -13.14
N PRO A 213 13.67 -24.18 -13.61
CA PRO A 213 14.20 -24.81 -14.83
C PRO A 213 13.57 -24.26 -16.12
N SER A 214 14.39 -24.18 -17.18
CA SER A 214 14.00 -23.68 -18.50
C SER A 214 13.13 -24.67 -19.29
N LYS A 215 13.15 -25.95 -18.91
CA LYS A 215 12.39 -27.03 -19.54
C LYS A 215 11.53 -27.76 -18.52
N THR A 216 10.33 -28.16 -18.91
CA THR A 216 9.49 -29.08 -18.13
C THR A 216 10.11 -30.48 -18.13
N THR A 217 9.65 -31.37 -17.25
CA THR A 217 10.03 -32.80 -17.26
C THR A 217 9.75 -33.50 -18.60
N LYS A 218 8.94 -32.88 -19.47
CA LYS A 218 8.60 -33.33 -20.82
C LYS A 218 9.39 -32.64 -21.95
N GLY A 219 10.33 -31.75 -21.62
CA GLY A 219 11.19 -31.07 -22.60
C GLY A 219 10.62 -29.79 -23.23
N GLU A 220 9.41 -29.37 -22.86
CA GLU A 220 8.78 -28.14 -23.36
C GLU A 220 9.32 -26.88 -22.64
N PRO A 221 9.44 -25.73 -23.32
CA PRO A 221 9.83 -24.47 -22.69
C PRO A 221 8.80 -24.04 -21.65
N THR A 222 9.26 -23.68 -20.46
CA THR A 222 8.38 -23.36 -19.34
C THR A 222 7.75 -21.97 -19.50
N SER A 223 6.42 -21.85 -19.28
CA SER A 223 5.68 -20.57 -19.35
C SER A 223 5.32 -20.00 -17.96
N PHE A 224 5.89 -20.56 -16.89
CA PHE A 224 5.51 -20.17 -15.53
C PHE A 224 6.02 -18.76 -15.20
N MET A 225 5.16 -18.01 -14.50
CA MET A 225 5.43 -16.67 -13.94
C MET A 225 5.17 -16.68 -12.42
N SER A 226 5.26 -17.86 -11.81
CA SER A 226 5.05 -18.10 -10.39
C SER A 226 6.27 -18.81 -9.84
N GLU A 227 6.88 -18.21 -8.83
CA GLU A 227 8.01 -18.81 -8.15
C GLU A 227 7.53 -19.82 -7.11
N SER A 228 8.29 -20.91 -6.98
CA SER A 228 8.10 -21.93 -5.97
C SER A 228 9.48 -22.43 -5.55
N PRO A 229 9.65 -23.21 -4.46
CA PRO A 229 10.98 -23.66 -4.03
C PRO A 229 11.77 -24.44 -5.09
N LYS A 230 11.15 -24.84 -6.20
CA LYS A 230 11.78 -25.54 -7.34
C LYS A 230 11.73 -24.73 -8.65
N LYS A 231 11.29 -23.47 -8.61
CA LYS A 231 11.03 -22.61 -9.78
C LYS A 231 11.40 -21.17 -9.48
N SER A 232 12.41 -20.62 -10.14
CA SER A 232 12.78 -19.20 -10.06
C SER A 232 12.58 -18.51 -11.40
N VAL A 233 12.20 -17.23 -11.37
CA VAL A 233 12.01 -16.41 -12.56
C VAL A 233 12.78 -15.11 -12.38
N HIS A 234 13.69 -14.84 -13.30
CA HIS A 234 14.43 -13.59 -13.34
C HIS A 234 13.98 -12.79 -14.56
N VAL A 235 13.83 -11.48 -14.39
CA VAL A 235 13.38 -10.55 -15.41
C VAL A 235 14.42 -9.48 -15.64
N ARG A 236 14.55 -9.04 -16.89
CA ARG A 236 15.42 -7.95 -17.32
C ARG A 236 14.75 -7.18 -18.45
N TRP A 237 14.88 -5.86 -18.47
CA TRP A 237 14.40 -5.07 -19.60
C TRP A 237 15.32 -5.16 -20.82
N CYS A 238 14.75 -5.36 -22.00
CA CYS A 238 15.51 -5.33 -23.26
C CYS A 238 15.64 -3.88 -23.74
N GLN A 239 16.87 -3.42 -23.95
CA GLN A 239 17.15 -2.14 -24.59
C GLN A 239 16.89 -2.21 -26.10
#